data_AF-A0A5C7EIP8-F1
#
_entry.id   AF-A0A5C7EIP8-F1
#
_cell.length_a   1.000
_cell.length_b   1.000
_cell.length_c   1.000
_cell.angle_alpha   90.00
_cell.angle_beta   90.00
_cell.angle_gamma   90.00
#
_symmetry.space_group_name_H-M   'P 1'
#
loop_
_entity.id
_entity.type
_entity.pdbx_description
1 polymer ?
#
loop_
_entity_poly.entity_id
_entity_poly.type
_entity_poly.pdbx_seq_one_letter_code
_entity_poly.pdbx_strand_id
1 'polypeptide(L)'
;MPANFLHGVETIEIDKGPRPIRTVKTAVVGLIGTAPTGPVNTPTIVLSEKDAAQFGSIGDAASANHTIPQALDAIFDHGAGTVIVVNVFDPAIHTVTNESGKTPITAAEIIGTVDAAGKRTGLKALEDTYNLFGFNAKLLIAPGYATLTSVTTELIAMAGKLRAMALIDAPAGITVQQAVEGRGPGGSINFNTSSERAILCYPHLKVYDPRLNADRLEPMSPRLAGLMCATDTERGYWWSPSNQEFKGIVGVERPITARVNDPQSEANLLNENGIVTVFNSFGSGYRAWGNRSAAWPSVSHPKNFINVRRTADVLHESVEYAMLQFIDRPINDALIDDIKGSVNAFIRTLIGRGALIDGSCTYDPAKNPPTELAAGHLTFDISFMPPTPAERISFESFIDINLLSSLGGQQ
;
A
#
# COMPACT_ATOMS: atom_id res chain seq x y z
N MET A 1 21.21 -31.90 -33.13
CA MET A 1 20.49 -32.81 -34.05
C MET A 1 21.01 -32.55 -35.46
N PRO A 2 21.36 -33.57 -36.26
CA PRO A 2 21.68 -33.35 -37.66
C PRO A 2 20.41 -32.83 -38.35
N ALA A 3 20.53 -31.72 -39.10
CA ALA A 3 19.40 -31.11 -39.77
C ALA A 3 18.78 -32.11 -40.76
N ASN A 4 17.47 -32.35 -40.61
CA ASN A 4 16.70 -33.12 -41.58
C ASN A 4 16.79 -32.38 -42.93
N PHE A 5 17.13 -33.10 -44.01
CA PHE A 5 17.26 -32.51 -45.34
C PHE A 5 15.94 -31.86 -45.78
N LEU A 6 15.92 -30.52 -45.86
CA LEU A 6 14.80 -29.74 -46.36
C LEU A 6 15.11 -29.24 -47.78
N HIS A 7 14.26 -29.56 -48.75
CA HIS A 7 14.28 -28.97 -50.08
C HIS A 7 13.11 -27.97 -50.21
N GLY A 8 13.29 -26.77 -49.66
CA GLY A 8 12.28 -25.71 -49.62
C GLY A 8 12.76 -24.48 -48.85
N VAL A 9 11.88 -23.47 -48.64
CA VAL A 9 12.14 -22.33 -47.76
C VAL A 9 11.35 -22.55 -46.47
N GLU A 10 12.04 -22.62 -45.34
CA GLU A 10 11.42 -22.58 -44.02
C GLU A 10 11.73 -21.24 -43.35
N THR A 11 10.74 -20.70 -42.64
CA THR A 11 10.95 -19.61 -41.69
C THR A 11 10.91 -20.24 -40.32
N ILE A 12 12.06 -20.38 -39.68
CA ILE A 12 12.14 -20.74 -38.27
C ILE A 12 12.14 -19.43 -37.49
N GLU A 13 11.07 -19.19 -36.75
CA GLU A 13 11.01 -18.09 -35.81
C GLU A 13 11.89 -18.45 -34.61
N ILE A 14 13.12 -17.93 -34.61
CA ILE A 14 14.02 -18.05 -33.48
C ILE A 14 13.78 -16.83 -32.59
N ASP A 15 13.06 -17.04 -31.49
CA ASP A 15 12.95 -16.08 -30.41
C ASP A 15 14.34 -15.79 -29.83
N LYS A 16 14.97 -14.71 -30.28
CA LYS A 16 16.22 -14.19 -29.70
C LYS A 16 15.97 -12.83 -29.07
N GLY A 17 16.18 -12.74 -27.75
CA GLY A 17 16.22 -11.46 -27.05
C GLY A 17 15.70 -11.54 -25.61
N PRO A 18 16.09 -10.58 -24.76
CA PRO A 18 15.56 -10.46 -23.41
C PRO A 18 14.06 -10.15 -23.48
N ARG A 19 13.26 -11.00 -22.84
CA ARG A 19 11.80 -10.79 -22.78
C ARG A 19 11.48 -9.68 -21.77
N PRO A 20 10.55 -8.76 -22.10
CA PRO A 20 10.25 -7.61 -21.26
C PRO A 20 9.52 -8.04 -19.97
N ILE A 21 10.04 -7.59 -18.83
CA ILE A 21 9.37 -7.74 -17.53
C ILE A 21 8.20 -6.76 -17.46
N ARG A 22 7.02 -7.26 -17.11
CA ARG A 22 5.84 -6.43 -16.87
C ARG A 22 5.75 -6.08 -15.39
N THR A 23 5.45 -4.82 -15.11
CA THR A 23 5.20 -4.35 -13.74
C THR A 23 3.91 -4.95 -13.20
N VAL A 24 3.94 -5.42 -11.96
CA VAL A 24 2.73 -5.88 -11.25
C VAL A 24 1.73 -4.75 -11.00
N LYS A 25 0.45 -5.10 -10.85
CA LYS A 25 -0.59 -4.13 -10.49
C LYS A 25 -0.33 -3.58 -9.08
N THR A 26 -0.31 -2.26 -8.93
CA THR A 26 0.04 -1.59 -7.66
C THR A 26 -1.17 -0.99 -6.93
N ALA A 27 -2.18 -0.53 -7.68
CA ALA A 27 -3.41 0.06 -7.18
C ALA A 27 -4.48 -1.01 -6.86
N VAL A 28 -4.14 -1.94 -5.97
CA VAL A 28 -5.05 -3.02 -5.51
C VAL A 28 -5.22 -2.96 -4.00
N VAL A 29 -6.45 -2.76 -3.55
CA VAL A 29 -6.82 -2.68 -2.13
C VAL A 29 -7.47 -3.99 -1.70
N GLY A 30 -6.98 -4.63 -0.65
CA GLY A 30 -7.65 -5.71 0.07
C GLY A 30 -8.47 -5.12 1.21
N LEU A 31 -9.80 -5.16 1.07
CA LEU A 31 -10.76 -4.64 2.05
C LEU A 31 -11.42 -5.79 2.80
N ILE A 32 -11.25 -5.80 4.12
CA ILE A 32 -11.91 -6.75 5.01
C ILE A 32 -12.86 -5.99 5.91
N GLY A 33 -14.09 -6.47 6.02
CA GLY A 33 -15.06 -5.84 6.89
C GLY A 33 -16.40 -6.52 6.82
N THR A 34 -17.44 -5.72 7.05
CA THR A 34 -18.81 -6.21 7.15
C THR A 34 -19.68 -5.53 6.12
N ALA A 35 -20.50 -6.33 5.44
CA ALA A 35 -21.51 -5.88 4.48
C ALA A 35 -22.85 -6.56 4.78
N PRO A 36 -23.99 -5.86 4.62
CA PRO A 36 -25.32 -6.43 4.83
C PRO A 36 -25.63 -7.58 3.86
N THR A 37 -25.05 -7.54 2.66
CA THR A 37 -25.28 -8.51 1.58
C THR A 37 -23.97 -8.87 0.88
N GLY A 38 -23.99 -9.94 0.10
CA GLY A 38 -22.85 -10.38 -0.72
C GLY A 38 -22.18 -11.67 -0.23
N PRO A 39 -21.22 -12.20 -0.99
CA PRO A 39 -20.56 -13.47 -0.67
C PRO A 39 -19.78 -13.42 0.65
N VAL A 40 -20.07 -14.34 1.56
CA VAL A 40 -19.42 -14.42 2.88
C VAL A 40 -18.12 -15.23 2.80
N ASN A 41 -17.03 -14.67 3.30
CA ASN A 41 -15.68 -15.25 3.31
C ASN A 41 -15.22 -15.72 1.92
N THR A 42 -15.61 -14.99 0.88
CA THR A 42 -15.17 -15.25 -0.49
C THR A 42 -14.60 -13.96 -1.08
N PRO A 43 -13.29 -13.92 -1.39
CA PRO A 43 -12.67 -12.77 -2.03
C PRO A 43 -13.40 -12.45 -3.33
N THR A 44 -13.87 -11.21 -3.47
CA THR A 44 -14.63 -10.75 -4.64
C THR A 44 -14.01 -9.47 -5.17
N ILE A 45 -13.75 -9.41 -6.47
CA ILE A 45 -13.24 -8.19 -7.11
C ILE A 45 -14.40 -7.20 -7.29
N VAL A 46 -14.13 -5.95 -6.94
CA VAL A 46 -14.99 -4.79 -7.17
C VAL A 46 -14.19 -3.77 -7.96
N LEU A 47 -14.67 -3.43 -9.16
CA LEU A 47 -14.02 -2.47 -10.07
C LEU A 47 -14.80 -1.17 -10.22
N SER A 48 -16.09 -1.20 -9.91
CA SER A 48 -17.01 -0.07 -10.10
C SER A 48 -18.03 0.00 -8.99
N GLU A 49 -18.69 1.16 -8.85
CA GLU A 49 -19.81 1.36 -7.94
C GLU A 49 -20.97 0.37 -8.20
N LYS A 50 -21.15 -0.07 -9.45
CA LYS A 50 -22.15 -1.09 -9.80
C LYS A 50 -21.83 -2.44 -9.16
N ASP A 51 -20.56 -2.82 -9.18
CA ASP A 51 -20.11 -4.04 -8.52
C ASP A 51 -20.15 -3.86 -7.00
N ALA A 52 -19.90 -2.65 -6.49
CA ALA A 52 -19.94 -2.34 -5.07
C ALA A 52 -21.36 -2.50 -4.49
N ALA A 53 -22.39 -2.20 -5.29
CA ALA A 53 -23.79 -2.31 -4.87
C ALA A 53 -24.20 -3.71 -4.41
N GLN A 54 -23.49 -4.77 -4.82
CA GLN A 54 -23.76 -6.14 -4.32
C GLN A 54 -23.50 -6.28 -2.81
N PHE A 55 -22.64 -5.43 -2.25
CA PHE A 55 -22.32 -5.36 -0.82
C PHE A 55 -23.20 -4.35 -0.07
N GLY A 56 -24.19 -3.74 -0.73
CA GLY A 56 -25.07 -2.72 -0.17
C GLY A 56 -24.66 -1.30 -0.56
N SER A 57 -25.62 -0.38 -0.58
CA SER A 57 -25.38 1.04 -0.87
C SER A 57 -25.32 1.87 0.41
N ILE A 58 -24.58 2.98 0.40
CA ILE A 58 -24.47 3.88 1.56
C ILE A 58 -25.81 4.53 1.93
N GLY A 59 -26.73 4.65 0.97
CA GLY A 59 -28.09 5.17 1.17
C GLY A 59 -29.03 4.18 1.86
N ASP A 60 -28.67 2.89 1.95
CA ASP A 60 -29.54 1.85 2.47
C ASP A 60 -29.47 1.79 4.00
N ALA A 61 -30.64 1.68 4.66
CA ALA A 61 -30.71 1.52 6.11
C ALA A 61 -29.97 0.26 6.61
N ALA A 62 -29.90 -0.80 5.79
CA ALA A 62 -29.18 -2.03 6.09
C ALA A 62 -27.66 -1.81 6.17
N SER A 63 -27.11 -0.80 5.48
CA SER A 63 -25.67 -0.51 5.44
C SER A 63 -25.18 0.38 6.59
N ALA A 64 -26.09 0.90 7.42
CA ALA A 64 -25.79 1.90 8.45
C ALA A 64 -24.69 1.49 9.45
N ASN A 65 -24.61 0.19 9.77
CA ASN A 65 -23.66 -0.35 10.75
C ASN A 65 -22.62 -1.29 10.11
N HIS A 66 -22.43 -1.18 8.80
CA HIS A 66 -21.54 -2.03 8.02
C HIS A 66 -20.36 -1.21 7.49
N THR A 67 -19.16 -1.78 7.52
CA THR A 67 -17.92 -1.05 7.21
C THR A 67 -17.54 -1.08 5.74
N ILE A 68 -17.92 -2.13 5.00
CA ILE A 68 -17.57 -2.31 3.58
C ILE A 68 -18.21 -1.25 2.68
N PRO A 69 -19.54 -0.98 2.74
CA PRO A 69 -20.16 0.01 1.86
C PRO A 69 -19.53 1.39 2.01
N GLN A 70 -19.24 1.79 3.25
CA GLN A 70 -18.61 3.08 3.57
C GLN A 70 -17.17 3.14 3.05
N ALA A 71 -16.41 2.06 3.23
CA ALA A 71 -15.03 2.00 2.75
C ALA A 71 -14.93 1.96 1.22
N LEU A 72 -15.87 1.32 0.53
CA LEU A 72 -15.92 1.30 -0.93
C LEU A 72 -16.22 2.69 -1.48
N ASP A 73 -17.23 3.39 -0.93
CA ASP A 73 -17.55 4.78 -1.28
C ASP A 73 -16.32 5.70 -1.09
N ALA A 74 -15.68 5.62 0.07
CA ALA A 74 -14.46 6.37 0.38
C ALA A 74 -13.28 6.08 -0.57
N ILE A 75 -13.15 4.86 -1.11
CA ILE A 75 -12.13 4.53 -2.11
C ILE A 75 -12.54 5.08 -3.49
N PHE A 76 -13.81 4.91 -3.87
CA PHE A 76 -14.31 5.32 -5.19
C PHE A 76 -14.44 6.84 -5.35
N ASP A 77 -14.55 7.61 -4.27
CA ASP A 77 -14.41 9.08 -4.25
C ASP A 77 -13.12 9.57 -4.96
N HIS A 78 -12.07 8.75 -4.93
CA HIS A 78 -10.80 9.05 -5.58
C HIS A 78 -10.75 8.63 -7.06
N GLY A 79 -11.72 7.83 -7.51
CA GLY A 79 -11.91 7.43 -8.91
C GLY A 79 -10.95 6.36 -9.42
N ALA A 80 -10.15 5.75 -8.55
CA ALA A 80 -9.13 4.78 -8.94
C ALA A 80 -8.89 3.71 -7.88
N GLY A 81 -8.86 2.44 -8.32
CA GLY A 81 -8.46 1.31 -7.48
C GLY A 81 -9.24 0.05 -7.82
N THR A 82 -8.54 -1.09 -7.91
CA THR A 82 -9.19 -2.40 -7.87
C THR A 82 -9.34 -2.79 -6.41
N VAL A 83 -10.56 -3.09 -5.94
CA VAL A 83 -10.79 -3.51 -4.56
C VAL A 83 -11.12 -4.99 -4.53
N ILE A 84 -10.41 -5.75 -3.71
CA ILE A 84 -10.74 -7.13 -3.37
C ILE A 84 -11.44 -7.09 -2.02
N VAL A 85 -12.73 -7.40 -2.02
CA VAL A 85 -13.58 -7.36 -0.83
C VAL A 85 -13.71 -8.75 -0.23
N VAL A 86 -13.52 -8.85 1.08
CA VAL A 86 -13.84 -10.03 1.87
C VAL A 86 -14.88 -9.62 2.92
N ASN A 87 -16.13 -10.04 2.71
CA ASN A 87 -17.21 -9.84 3.67
C ASN A 87 -17.18 -10.95 4.73
N VAL A 88 -17.10 -10.57 6.00
CA VAL A 88 -17.12 -11.51 7.14
C VAL A 88 -18.50 -11.60 7.79
N PHE A 89 -19.43 -10.69 7.44
CA PHE A 89 -20.78 -10.68 8.00
C PHE A 89 -21.68 -11.72 7.32
N ASP A 90 -22.14 -12.70 8.11
CA ASP A 90 -23.18 -13.64 7.73
C ASP A 90 -24.52 -13.22 8.36
N PRO A 91 -25.53 -12.79 7.58
CA PRO A 91 -26.84 -12.40 8.12
C PRO A 91 -27.57 -13.49 8.92
N ALA A 92 -27.22 -14.77 8.71
CA ALA A 92 -27.83 -15.89 9.42
C ALA A 92 -27.31 -16.03 10.86
N ILE A 93 -26.05 -15.67 11.10
CA ILE A 93 -25.35 -15.92 12.38
C ILE A 93 -25.03 -14.61 13.10
N HIS A 94 -24.78 -13.53 12.35
CA HIS A 94 -24.31 -12.27 12.89
C HIS A 94 -25.43 -11.23 13.03
N THR A 95 -25.36 -10.45 14.10
CA THR A 95 -26.24 -9.31 14.34
C THR A 95 -25.43 -8.07 14.61
N VAL A 96 -25.97 -6.93 14.15
CA VAL A 96 -25.42 -5.60 14.46
C VAL A 96 -26.23 -4.90 15.55
N THR A 97 -27.35 -5.49 15.98
CA THR A 97 -28.34 -4.89 16.89
C THR A 97 -28.70 -5.78 18.09
N ASN A 98 -27.82 -6.72 18.47
CA ASN A 98 -28.03 -7.66 19.59
C ASN A 98 -29.36 -8.44 19.47
N GLU A 99 -29.65 -8.96 18.27
CA GLU A 99 -30.78 -9.88 18.05
C GLU A 99 -30.57 -11.20 18.80
N SER A 100 -31.63 -11.71 19.45
CA SER A 100 -31.58 -12.97 20.20
C SER A 100 -31.26 -14.15 19.27
N GLY A 101 -30.20 -14.90 19.59
CA GLY A 101 -29.73 -16.06 18.82
C GLY A 101 -28.64 -15.77 17.78
N LYS A 102 -28.21 -14.50 17.65
CA LYS A 102 -27.11 -14.09 16.77
C LYS A 102 -25.97 -13.45 17.56
N THR A 103 -24.74 -13.53 17.05
CA THR A 103 -23.54 -12.99 17.72
C THR A 103 -23.03 -11.72 17.03
N PRO A 104 -22.51 -10.73 17.77
CA PRO A 104 -21.76 -9.65 17.16
C PRO A 104 -20.45 -10.18 16.58
N ILE A 105 -19.94 -9.51 15.57
CA ILE A 105 -18.68 -9.92 14.93
C ILE A 105 -17.52 -9.74 15.89
N THR A 106 -16.70 -10.78 15.96
CA THR A 106 -15.53 -10.82 16.83
C THR A 106 -14.25 -10.56 16.05
N ALA A 107 -13.19 -10.13 16.74
CA ALA A 107 -11.87 -9.98 16.14
C ALA A 107 -11.36 -11.29 15.49
N ALA A 108 -11.75 -12.44 16.04
CA ALA A 108 -11.35 -13.75 15.54
C ALA A 108 -11.92 -14.05 14.14
N GLU A 109 -13.13 -13.60 13.84
CA GLU A 109 -13.75 -13.78 12.52
C GLU A 109 -13.11 -12.87 11.47
N ILE A 110 -12.73 -11.64 11.84
CA ILE A 110 -12.00 -10.73 10.96
C ILE A 110 -10.61 -11.26 10.64
N ILE A 111 -9.89 -11.78 11.64
CA ILE A 111 -8.59 -12.45 11.43
C ILE A 111 -8.78 -13.71 10.58
N GLY A 112 -9.82 -14.48 10.89
CA GLY A 112 -10.17 -15.69 10.19
C GLY A 112 -9.28 -16.89 10.51
N THR A 113 -9.75 -18.04 10.06
CA THR A 113 -9.10 -19.35 10.27
C THR A 113 -9.04 -20.11 8.95
N VAL A 114 -8.42 -21.28 8.98
CA VAL A 114 -8.51 -22.26 7.90
C VAL A 114 -9.37 -23.38 8.44
N ASP A 115 -10.49 -23.64 7.77
CA ASP A 115 -11.36 -24.75 8.17
C ASP A 115 -10.74 -26.11 7.80
N ALA A 116 -11.37 -27.20 8.28
CA ALA A 116 -10.90 -28.55 7.98
C ALA A 116 -10.99 -28.92 6.48
N ALA A 117 -11.79 -28.18 5.70
CA ALA A 117 -11.90 -28.32 4.25
C ALA A 117 -10.84 -27.50 3.49
N GLY A 118 -9.98 -26.75 4.21
CA GLY A 118 -8.94 -25.90 3.65
C GLY A 118 -9.43 -24.53 3.18
N LYS A 119 -10.70 -24.16 3.40
CA LYS A 119 -11.22 -22.83 3.07
C LYS A 119 -10.67 -21.82 4.08
N ARG A 120 -10.04 -20.77 3.55
CA ARG A 120 -9.56 -19.64 4.34
C ARG A 120 -10.69 -18.62 4.53
N THR A 121 -10.81 -18.08 5.74
CA THR A 121 -11.81 -17.05 6.09
C THR A 121 -11.13 -15.75 6.53
N GLY A 122 -11.89 -14.66 6.60
CA GLY A 122 -11.40 -13.35 7.05
C GLY A 122 -10.15 -12.87 6.30
N LEU A 123 -9.17 -12.33 7.04
CA LEU A 123 -7.89 -11.86 6.50
C LEU A 123 -7.11 -12.95 5.75
N LYS A 124 -7.20 -14.21 6.19
CA LYS A 124 -6.48 -15.33 5.54
C LYS A 124 -6.97 -15.60 4.13
N ALA A 125 -8.23 -15.28 3.82
CA ALA A 125 -8.78 -15.43 2.46
C ALA A 125 -8.03 -14.59 1.42
N LEU A 126 -7.29 -13.56 1.83
CA LEU A 126 -6.44 -12.79 0.91
C LEU A 126 -5.29 -13.59 0.31
N GLU A 127 -4.85 -14.68 0.96
CA GLU A 127 -3.82 -15.57 0.39
C GLU A 127 -4.32 -16.31 -0.87
N ASP A 128 -5.63 -16.45 -1.05
CA ASP A 128 -6.20 -17.12 -2.22
C ASP A 128 -6.32 -16.20 -3.45
N THR A 129 -6.10 -14.89 -3.27
CA THR A 129 -6.32 -13.88 -4.32
C THR A 129 -5.42 -14.07 -5.53
N TYR A 130 -4.17 -14.49 -5.34
CA TYR A 130 -3.29 -14.80 -6.46
C TYR A 130 -3.83 -15.93 -7.33
N ASN A 131 -4.32 -17.01 -6.71
CA ASN A 131 -4.82 -18.17 -7.45
C ASN A 131 -6.14 -17.87 -8.16
N LEU A 132 -6.99 -17.03 -7.55
CA LEU A 132 -8.28 -16.66 -8.11
C LEU A 132 -8.17 -15.60 -9.23
N PHE A 133 -7.29 -14.62 -9.06
CA PHE A 133 -7.28 -13.39 -9.86
C PHE A 133 -5.96 -13.09 -10.56
N GLY A 134 -4.89 -13.83 -10.25
CA GLY A 134 -3.56 -13.65 -10.82
C GLY A 134 -2.76 -12.48 -10.25
N PHE A 135 -3.25 -11.81 -9.19
CA PHE A 135 -2.54 -10.74 -8.49
C PHE A 135 -2.97 -10.64 -7.02
N ASN A 136 -2.06 -10.15 -6.19
CA ASN A 136 -2.30 -9.92 -4.77
C ASN A 136 -2.68 -8.46 -4.48
N ALA A 137 -3.39 -8.24 -3.37
CA ALA A 137 -3.59 -6.89 -2.82
C ALA A 137 -2.26 -6.26 -2.39
N LYS A 138 -2.13 -4.94 -2.57
CA LYS A 138 -0.93 -4.14 -2.23
C LYS A 138 -1.17 -3.17 -1.09
N LEU A 139 -2.42 -2.82 -0.83
CA LEU A 139 -2.85 -2.04 0.32
C LEU A 139 -3.88 -2.88 1.08
N LEU A 140 -3.68 -3.11 2.38
CA LEU A 140 -4.60 -3.88 3.21
C LEU A 140 -5.30 -2.95 4.20
N ILE A 141 -6.62 -3.03 4.26
CA ILE A 141 -7.44 -2.22 5.15
C ILE A 141 -8.50 -3.08 5.85
N ALA A 142 -8.74 -2.79 7.13
CA ALA A 142 -9.81 -3.38 7.92
C ALA A 142 -10.57 -2.26 8.68
N PRO A 143 -11.33 -1.41 7.97
CA PRO A 143 -11.92 -0.21 8.56
C PRO A 143 -12.83 -0.54 9.74
N GLY A 144 -12.68 0.21 10.83
CA GLY A 144 -13.38 0.00 12.10
C GLY A 144 -12.78 -1.11 12.98
N TYR A 145 -12.24 -2.18 12.38
CA TYR A 145 -11.66 -3.32 13.08
C TYR A 145 -10.15 -3.21 13.31
N ALA A 146 -9.45 -2.41 12.50
CA ALA A 146 -8.02 -2.16 12.62
C ALA A 146 -7.65 -1.43 13.93
N THR A 147 -8.63 -0.90 14.66
CA THR A 147 -8.50 -0.31 16.01
C THR A 147 -8.20 -1.36 17.09
N LEU A 148 -8.52 -2.63 16.84
CA LEU A 148 -8.25 -3.75 17.74
C LEU A 148 -6.82 -4.26 17.52
N THR A 149 -5.99 -4.24 18.56
CA THR A 149 -4.58 -4.67 18.49
C THR A 149 -4.41 -6.06 17.89
N SER A 150 -5.30 -7.00 18.21
CA SER A 150 -5.26 -8.36 17.66
C SER A 150 -5.41 -8.39 16.13
N VAL A 151 -6.30 -7.56 15.59
CA VAL A 151 -6.50 -7.44 14.14
C VAL A 151 -5.31 -6.72 13.50
N THR A 152 -4.80 -5.66 14.15
CA THR A 152 -3.63 -4.92 13.68
C THR A 152 -2.40 -5.82 13.51
N THR A 153 -2.10 -6.66 14.52
CA THR A 153 -0.93 -7.57 14.48
C THR A 153 -1.02 -8.55 13.31
N GLU A 154 -2.18 -9.16 13.12
CA GLU A 154 -2.41 -10.11 12.02
C GLU A 154 -2.46 -9.43 10.65
N LEU A 155 -3.01 -8.21 10.56
CA LEU A 155 -3.00 -7.41 9.33
C LEU A 155 -1.57 -7.09 8.88
N ILE A 156 -0.69 -6.74 9.83
CA ILE A 156 0.74 -6.51 9.56
C ILE A 156 1.44 -7.81 9.12
N ALA A 157 1.14 -8.94 9.77
CA ALA A 157 1.71 -10.24 9.39
C ALA A 157 1.28 -10.63 7.96
N MET A 158 0.01 -10.41 7.61
CA MET A 158 -0.51 -10.63 6.27
C MET A 158 0.13 -9.69 5.24
N ALA A 159 0.35 -8.42 5.58
CA ALA A 159 1.07 -7.48 4.74
C ALA A 159 2.50 -7.94 4.45
N GLY A 160 3.17 -8.56 5.44
CA GLY A 160 4.46 -9.23 5.27
C GLY A 160 4.44 -10.32 4.21
N LYS A 161 3.44 -11.21 4.27
CA LYS A 161 3.28 -12.34 3.33
C LYS A 161 2.96 -11.91 1.90
N LEU A 162 2.03 -10.98 1.72
CA LEU A 162 1.55 -10.54 0.41
C LEU A 162 2.41 -9.45 -0.24
N ARG A 163 3.46 -9.00 0.46
CA ARG A 163 4.25 -7.81 0.15
C ARG A 163 3.39 -6.56 -0.07
N ALA A 164 2.47 -6.34 0.87
CA ALA A 164 1.55 -5.21 0.89
C ALA A 164 1.91 -4.21 2.01
N MET A 165 1.18 -3.09 2.05
CA MET A 165 1.17 -2.13 3.15
C MET A 165 -0.16 -2.22 3.90
N ALA A 166 -0.13 -2.38 5.22
CA ALA A 166 -1.30 -2.33 6.09
C ALA A 166 -1.55 -0.89 6.55
N LEU A 167 -2.75 -0.35 6.29
CA LEU A 167 -3.17 0.94 6.83
C LEU A 167 -3.97 0.70 8.11
N ILE A 168 -3.56 1.34 9.20
CA ILE A 168 -4.03 1.08 10.55
C ILE A 168 -4.57 2.38 11.13
N ASP A 169 -5.86 2.41 11.43
CA ASP A 169 -6.49 3.59 12.01
C ASP A 169 -6.37 3.63 13.52
N ALA A 170 -6.21 4.84 14.06
CA ALA A 170 -6.44 5.13 15.46
C ALA A 170 -7.93 4.96 15.82
N PRO A 171 -8.27 4.61 17.08
CA PRO A 171 -9.64 4.67 17.55
C PRO A 171 -10.23 6.09 17.47
N ALA A 172 -11.54 6.20 17.24
CA ALA A 172 -12.24 7.48 17.28
C ALA A 172 -12.21 8.10 18.69
N GLY A 173 -12.16 9.41 18.76
CA GLY A 173 -12.26 10.20 19.99
C GLY A 173 -10.94 10.41 20.74
N ILE A 174 -9.83 9.86 20.25
CA ILE A 174 -8.53 10.01 20.91
C ILE A 174 -7.92 11.39 20.68
N THR A 175 -7.08 11.83 21.61
CA THR A 175 -6.31 13.07 21.48
C THR A 175 -4.99 12.85 20.73
N VAL A 176 -4.39 13.94 20.23
CA VAL A 176 -3.05 13.91 19.61
C VAL A 176 -2.02 13.30 20.56
N GLN A 177 -2.08 13.66 21.84
CA GLN A 177 -1.18 13.11 22.85
C GLN A 177 -1.38 11.61 23.05
N GLN A 178 -2.62 11.13 23.09
CA GLN A 178 -2.91 9.68 23.18
C GLN A 178 -2.44 8.91 21.94
N ALA A 179 -2.52 9.51 20.75
CA ALA A 179 -1.99 8.91 19.52
C ALA A 179 -0.46 8.74 19.60
N VAL A 180 0.24 9.75 20.14
CA VAL A 180 1.70 9.71 20.36
C VAL A 180 2.07 8.72 21.47
N GLU A 181 1.41 8.77 22.62
CA GLU A 181 1.61 7.84 23.74
C GLU A 181 1.34 6.39 23.33
N GLY A 182 0.42 6.20 22.38
CA GLY A 182 0.15 4.91 21.72
C GLY A 182 1.35 4.25 21.06
N ARG A 183 2.38 5.03 20.68
CA ARG A 183 3.66 4.50 20.17
C ARG A 183 4.57 3.97 21.29
N GLY A 184 4.32 4.36 22.52
CA GLY A 184 5.14 3.99 23.68
C GLY A 184 4.77 2.64 24.29
N PRO A 185 5.63 2.08 25.17
CA PRO A 185 5.38 0.80 25.85
C PRO A 185 4.17 0.83 26.80
N GLY A 186 3.79 2.01 27.29
CA GLY A 186 2.57 2.23 28.08
C GLY A 186 1.35 2.65 27.26
N GLY A 187 1.43 2.61 25.92
CA GLY A 187 0.36 3.05 25.03
C GLY A 187 -0.89 2.18 25.18
N SER A 188 -2.06 2.83 25.24
CA SER A 188 -3.36 2.15 25.36
C SER A 188 -4.04 1.84 24.03
N ILE A 189 -3.39 2.18 22.90
CA ILE A 189 -3.93 2.02 21.54
C ILE A 189 -3.07 1.09 20.70
N ASN A 190 -3.62 0.67 19.56
CA ASN A 190 -3.08 -0.26 18.56
C ASN A 190 -1.87 0.26 17.74
N PHE A 191 -1.19 1.33 18.17
CA PHE A 191 -0.10 1.97 17.43
C PHE A 191 1.30 1.51 17.85
N ASN A 192 1.41 0.65 18.86
CA ASN A 192 2.69 0.09 19.31
C ASN A 192 3.20 -0.99 18.33
N THR A 193 3.80 -0.54 17.22
CA THR A 193 4.43 -1.39 16.21
C THR A 193 5.62 -0.69 15.58
N SER A 194 6.63 -1.45 15.14
CA SER A 194 7.83 -0.97 14.45
C SER A 194 7.95 -1.53 13.02
N SER A 195 6.83 -1.91 12.41
CA SER A 195 6.82 -2.54 11.09
C SER A 195 6.99 -1.54 9.95
N GLU A 196 7.89 -1.84 9.01
CA GLU A 196 8.06 -1.09 7.75
C GLU A 196 6.81 -1.15 6.85
N ARG A 197 5.94 -2.14 7.07
CA ARG A 197 4.74 -2.39 6.26
C ARG A 197 3.47 -1.82 6.88
N ALA A 198 3.56 -1.11 7.99
CA ALA A 198 2.43 -0.48 8.67
C ALA A 198 2.42 1.03 8.39
N ILE A 199 1.25 1.56 8.03
CA ILE A 199 0.98 2.99 7.91
C ILE A 199 -0.04 3.33 8.99
N LEU A 200 0.34 4.14 9.96
CA LEU A 200 -0.55 4.57 11.04
C LEU A 200 -1.31 5.81 10.58
N CYS A 201 -2.64 5.78 10.70
CA CYS A 201 -3.55 6.79 10.19
C CYS A 201 -4.28 7.47 11.36
N TYR A 202 -4.14 8.78 11.49
CA TYR A 202 -4.87 9.59 12.47
C TYR A 202 -5.10 11.00 11.94
N PRO A 203 -6.30 11.61 12.06
CA PRO A 203 -7.47 11.19 12.83
C PRO A 203 -8.55 10.54 11.96
N HIS A 204 -9.73 10.28 12.53
CA HIS A 204 -10.92 10.01 11.71
C HIS A 204 -11.34 11.24 10.90
N LEU A 205 -11.96 11.00 9.75
CA LEU A 205 -12.41 12.00 8.81
C LEU A 205 -13.91 12.21 8.94
N LYS A 206 -14.39 13.44 8.72
CA LYS A 206 -15.82 13.76 8.66
C LYS A 206 -16.30 13.70 7.22
N VAL A 207 -17.37 12.96 7.01
CA VAL A 207 -17.99 12.73 5.71
C VAL A 207 -19.48 12.99 5.85
N TYR A 208 -20.07 13.62 4.83
CA TYR A 208 -21.51 13.86 4.81
C TYR A 208 -22.24 12.55 4.49
N ASP A 209 -23.10 12.08 5.40
CA ASP A 209 -23.96 10.91 5.17
C ASP A 209 -25.32 11.39 4.61
N PRO A 210 -25.64 11.13 3.32
CA PRO A 210 -26.88 11.58 2.72
C PRO A 210 -28.13 10.92 3.32
N ARG A 211 -27.98 9.78 4.01
CA ARG A 211 -29.09 9.09 4.68
C ARG A 211 -29.47 9.77 5.99
N LEU A 212 -28.47 10.21 6.75
CA LEU A 212 -28.66 10.90 8.03
C LEU A 212 -28.85 12.42 7.85
N ASN A 213 -28.54 12.95 6.67
CA ASN A 213 -28.41 14.39 6.41
C ASN A 213 -27.52 15.08 7.46
N ALA A 214 -26.45 14.40 7.85
CA ALA A 214 -25.54 14.83 8.89
C ALA A 214 -24.13 14.27 8.65
N ASP A 215 -23.14 14.89 9.29
CA ASP A 215 -21.76 14.42 9.21
C ASP A 215 -21.56 13.17 10.08
N ARG A 216 -20.85 12.19 9.52
CA ARG A 216 -20.42 10.96 10.18
C ARG A 216 -18.89 10.89 10.22
N LEU A 217 -18.36 10.26 11.27
CA LEU A 217 -16.93 9.95 11.37
C LEU A 217 -16.60 8.64 10.67
N GLU A 218 -15.56 8.66 9.85
CA GLU A 218 -15.02 7.49 9.16
C GLU A 218 -13.53 7.30 9.47
N PRO A 219 -13.04 6.05 9.54
CA PRO A 219 -11.61 5.79 9.60
C PRO A 219 -10.89 6.38 8.38
N MET A 220 -9.63 6.77 8.53
CA MET A 220 -8.87 7.41 7.46
C MET A 220 -8.33 6.40 6.43
N SER A 221 -8.18 5.13 6.80
CA SER A 221 -7.57 4.09 5.95
C SER A 221 -8.22 3.94 4.58
N PRO A 222 -9.56 3.92 4.41
CA PRO A 222 -10.16 3.70 3.09
C PRO A 222 -9.90 4.88 2.14
N ARG A 223 -10.03 6.12 2.64
CA ARG A 223 -9.73 7.33 1.85
C ARG A 223 -8.24 7.42 1.51
N LEU A 224 -7.36 7.11 2.46
CA LEU A 224 -5.92 7.06 2.18
C LEU A 224 -5.58 5.96 1.16
N ALA A 225 -6.22 4.79 1.23
CA ALA A 225 -6.04 3.72 0.25
C ALA A 225 -6.49 4.15 -1.16
N GLY A 226 -7.65 4.80 -1.28
CA GLY A 226 -8.14 5.39 -2.53
C GLY A 226 -7.20 6.47 -3.07
N LEU A 227 -6.73 7.37 -2.21
CA LEU A 227 -5.75 8.40 -2.55
C LEU A 227 -4.42 7.81 -3.06
N MET A 228 -3.94 6.75 -2.41
CA MET A 228 -2.75 6.01 -2.84
C MET A 228 -2.96 5.38 -4.21
N CYS A 229 -4.12 4.77 -4.45
CA CYS A 229 -4.45 4.15 -5.74
C CYS A 229 -4.59 5.18 -6.88
N ALA A 230 -5.16 6.35 -6.60
CA ALA A 230 -5.20 7.47 -7.55
C ALA A 230 -3.80 8.00 -7.85
N THR A 231 -2.97 8.20 -6.83
CA THR A 231 -1.59 8.68 -6.98
C THR A 231 -0.74 7.71 -7.80
N ASP A 232 -0.90 6.40 -7.56
CA ASP A 232 -0.23 5.35 -8.33
C ASP A 232 -0.59 5.40 -9.82
N THR A 233 -1.86 5.67 -10.12
CA THR A 233 -2.38 5.71 -11.50
C THR A 233 -1.97 6.99 -12.22
N GLU A 234 -2.00 8.14 -11.53
CA GLU A 234 -1.70 9.45 -12.12
C GLU A 234 -0.18 9.74 -12.21
N ARG A 235 0.58 9.36 -11.18
CA ARG A 235 2.00 9.77 -11.01
C ARG A 235 2.96 8.59 -10.89
N GLY A 236 2.46 7.40 -10.54
CA GLY A 236 3.26 6.20 -10.31
C GLY A 236 3.43 5.86 -8.83
N TYR A 237 3.67 4.59 -8.55
CA TYR A 237 3.79 4.05 -7.19
C TYR A 237 5.03 4.52 -6.40
N TRP A 238 6.00 5.13 -7.10
CA TRP A 238 7.20 5.74 -6.49
C TRP A 238 6.93 7.15 -5.93
N TRP A 239 5.74 7.70 -6.17
CA TRP A 239 5.31 8.96 -5.54
C TRP A 239 4.83 8.74 -4.11
N SER A 240 5.10 9.75 -3.28
CA SER A 240 4.61 9.82 -1.91
C SER A 240 3.09 10.06 -1.88
N PRO A 241 2.32 9.35 -1.01
CA PRO A 241 0.94 9.69 -0.73
C PRO A 241 0.77 10.99 0.07
N SER A 242 1.86 11.55 0.62
CA SER A 242 1.83 12.83 1.32
C SER A 242 1.65 14.00 0.36
N ASN A 243 1.07 15.08 0.88
CA ASN A 243 0.71 16.31 0.18
C ASN A 243 -0.30 16.13 -0.98
N GLN A 244 -1.02 15.01 -1.01
CA GLN A 244 -2.14 14.78 -1.93
C GLN A 244 -3.47 15.11 -1.26
N GLU A 245 -4.42 15.64 -2.03
CA GLU A 245 -5.72 16.11 -1.53
C GLU A 245 -6.68 14.95 -1.27
N PHE A 246 -7.31 14.95 -0.09
CA PHE A 246 -8.44 14.08 0.19
C PHE A 246 -9.68 14.59 -0.55
N LYS A 247 -10.31 13.72 -1.33
CA LYS A 247 -11.60 13.98 -1.97
C LYS A 247 -12.71 13.48 -1.04
N GLY A 248 -13.91 14.05 -1.17
CA GLY A 248 -15.14 13.58 -0.50
C GLY A 248 -15.25 13.80 1.02
N ILE A 249 -14.33 14.56 1.63
CA ILE A 249 -14.40 14.88 3.07
C ILE A 249 -14.89 16.30 3.30
N VAL A 250 -15.68 16.47 4.36
CA VAL A 250 -16.15 17.78 4.83
C VAL A 250 -15.29 18.32 5.98
N GLY A 251 -14.59 17.41 6.69
CA GLY A 251 -13.76 17.80 7.82
C GLY A 251 -12.88 16.70 8.37
N VAL A 252 -12.20 17.06 9.46
CA VAL A 252 -11.50 16.12 10.34
C VAL A 252 -12.23 16.04 11.67
N GLU A 253 -12.11 14.91 12.36
CA GLU A 253 -12.66 14.70 13.70
C GLU A 253 -12.26 15.84 14.63
N ARG A 254 -10.94 16.05 14.73
CA ARG A 254 -10.30 17.08 15.53
C ARG A 254 -9.45 17.97 14.63
N PRO A 255 -9.59 19.30 14.69
CA PRO A 255 -8.68 20.20 14.00
C PRO A 255 -7.26 19.95 14.48
N ILE A 256 -6.35 19.70 13.53
CA ILE A 256 -4.92 19.52 13.80
C ILE A 256 -4.24 20.81 13.40
N THR A 257 -3.48 21.40 14.31
CA THR A 257 -2.66 22.56 13.99
C THR A 257 -1.61 22.17 12.96
N ALA A 258 -1.62 22.89 11.83
CA ALA A 258 -0.75 22.62 10.70
C ALA A 258 -0.31 23.95 10.09
N ARG A 259 0.99 24.24 10.18
CA ARG A 259 1.62 25.40 9.52
C ARG A 259 2.92 24.94 8.88
N VAL A 260 3.20 25.42 7.67
CA VAL A 260 4.37 25.01 6.88
C VAL A 260 5.69 25.35 7.57
N ASN A 261 5.70 26.40 8.38
CA ASN A 261 6.90 26.94 9.04
C ASN A 261 6.92 26.75 10.56
N ASP A 262 6.00 25.94 11.12
CA ASP A 262 5.89 25.75 12.56
C ASP A 262 6.31 24.32 12.98
N PRO A 263 7.53 24.15 13.53
CA PRO A 263 7.98 22.87 14.04
C PRO A 263 7.17 22.37 15.24
N GLN A 264 6.44 23.23 15.94
CA GLN A 264 5.64 22.87 17.12
C GLN A 264 4.19 22.49 16.77
N SER A 265 3.85 22.46 15.48
CA SER A 265 2.52 22.05 15.03
C SER A 265 2.22 20.59 15.41
N GLU A 266 0.97 20.30 15.75
CA GLU A 266 0.54 18.93 16.07
C GLU A 266 0.76 17.98 14.89
N ALA A 267 0.61 18.48 13.65
CA ALA A 267 0.93 17.71 12.45
C ALA A 267 2.40 17.27 12.41
N ASN A 268 3.33 18.11 12.89
CA ASN A 268 4.75 17.75 12.98
C ASN A 268 5.00 16.76 14.12
N LEU A 269 4.36 16.95 15.28
CA LEU A 269 4.47 16.03 16.42
C LEU A 269 4.01 14.60 16.07
N LEU A 270 2.92 14.46 15.30
CA LEU A 270 2.44 13.17 14.82
C LEU A 270 3.42 12.53 13.82
N ASN A 271 3.95 13.33 12.89
CA ASN A 271 4.90 12.85 11.89
C ASN A 271 6.25 12.43 12.48
N GLU A 272 6.72 13.13 13.51
CA GLU A 272 7.92 12.75 14.26
C GLU A 272 7.78 11.35 14.89
N ASN A 273 6.55 10.91 15.14
CA ASN A 273 6.22 9.60 15.66
C ASN A 273 5.74 8.61 14.58
N GLY A 274 5.95 8.91 13.29
CA GLY A 274 5.63 8.00 12.18
C GLY A 274 4.12 7.81 11.96
N ILE A 275 3.30 8.78 12.37
CA ILE A 275 1.84 8.77 12.18
C ILE A 275 1.51 9.67 11.00
N VAL A 276 0.84 9.10 9.99
CA VAL A 276 0.31 9.85 8.85
C VAL A 276 -0.96 10.56 9.30
N THR A 277 -1.04 11.84 8.97
CA THR A 277 -2.12 12.72 9.41
C THR A 277 -2.66 13.61 8.30
N VAL A 278 -3.49 14.58 8.67
CA VAL A 278 -4.13 15.52 7.75
C VAL A 278 -3.53 16.90 7.95
N PHE A 279 -3.05 17.49 6.85
CA PHE A 279 -2.64 18.88 6.80
C PHE A 279 -3.80 19.73 6.28
N ASN A 280 -4.21 20.71 7.07
CA ASN A 280 -5.16 21.73 6.68
C ASN A 280 -4.64 23.10 7.13
N SER A 281 -4.22 23.90 6.16
CA SER A 281 -3.87 25.30 6.33
C SER A 281 -4.77 26.14 5.43
N PHE A 282 -4.79 27.46 5.65
CA PHE A 282 -5.64 28.38 4.89
C PHE A 282 -5.43 28.22 3.37
N GLY A 283 -6.50 27.82 2.66
CA GLY A 283 -6.50 27.62 1.20
C GLY A 283 -5.83 26.33 0.70
N SER A 284 -5.29 25.46 1.57
CA SER A 284 -4.62 24.23 1.11
C SER A 284 -5.57 23.07 0.77
N GLY A 285 -6.82 23.15 1.24
CA GLY A 285 -7.70 21.99 1.35
C GLY A 285 -7.21 20.99 2.40
N TYR A 286 -7.89 19.84 2.51
CA TYR A 286 -7.45 18.74 3.36
C TYR A 286 -6.49 17.83 2.59
N ARG A 287 -5.27 17.69 3.07
CA ARG A 287 -4.23 16.87 2.42
C ARG A 287 -3.71 15.78 3.34
N ALA A 288 -3.40 14.62 2.79
CA ALA A 288 -2.63 13.61 3.51
C ALA A 288 -1.24 14.18 3.82
N TRP A 289 -0.74 13.95 5.03
CA TRP A 289 0.49 14.53 5.53
C TRP A 289 1.28 13.53 6.36
N GLY A 290 2.39 13.08 5.79
CA GLY A 290 3.24 12.06 6.36
C GLY A 290 3.55 10.97 5.36
N ASN A 291 4.82 10.61 5.27
CA ASN A 291 5.31 9.60 4.34
C ASN A 291 6.20 8.55 4.99
N ARG A 292 6.12 8.44 6.32
CA ARG A 292 6.89 7.48 7.12
C ARG A 292 6.00 6.31 7.53
N SER A 293 6.56 5.12 7.52
CA SER A 293 5.93 3.92 8.07
C SER A 293 6.01 3.90 9.60
N ALA A 294 5.34 2.93 10.21
CA ALA A 294 5.43 2.71 11.65
C ALA A 294 6.84 2.27 12.10
N ALA A 295 7.76 1.88 11.21
CA ALA A 295 9.14 1.60 11.59
C ALA A 295 9.87 2.84 12.15
N TRP A 296 9.41 4.05 11.83
CA TRP A 296 9.92 5.27 12.45
C TRP A 296 9.46 5.40 13.91
N PRO A 297 10.32 5.83 14.86
CA PRO A 297 11.72 6.28 14.69
C PRO A 297 12.79 5.17 14.80
N SER A 298 12.40 3.92 15.07
CA SER A 298 13.35 2.83 15.30
C SER A 298 14.26 2.50 14.11
N VAL A 299 13.77 2.72 12.88
CA VAL A 299 14.52 2.51 11.64
C VAL A 299 14.65 3.83 10.89
N SER A 300 15.89 4.32 10.80
CA SER A 300 16.23 5.54 10.05
C SER A 300 16.62 5.29 8.59
N HIS A 301 16.71 4.03 8.17
CA HIS A 301 17.00 3.66 6.79
C HIS A 301 15.90 4.19 5.85
N PRO A 302 16.21 4.62 4.60
CA PRO A 302 15.22 5.08 3.61
C PRO A 302 14.05 4.12 3.33
N LYS A 303 14.15 2.86 3.76
CA LYS A 303 13.08 1.85 3.64
C LYS A 303 11.83 2.22 4.46
N ASN A 304 11.99 3.10 5.45
CA ASN A 304 10.88 3.62 6.22
C ASN A 304 9.93 4.54 5.40
N PHE A 305 10.40 5.11 4.29
CA PHE A 305 9.49 5.90 3.44
C PHE A 305 8.52 4.98 2.70
N ILE A 306 7.22 5.33 2.75
CA ILE A 306 6.15 4.50 2.18
C ILE A 306 6.40 4.26 0.68
N ASN A 307 6.73 5.30 -0.07
CA ASN A 307 7.00 5.18 -1.51
C ASN A 307 8.24 4.34 -1.83
N VAL A 308 9.29 4.42 -1.01
CA VAL A 308 10.52 3.62 -1.20
C VAL A 308 10.23 2.14 -0.98
N ARG A 309 9.54 1.80 0.12
CA ARG A 309 9.13 0.41 0.43
C ARG A 309 8.24 -0.16 -0.67
N ARG A 310 7.24 0.60 -1.12
CA ARG A 310 6.32 0.20 -2.20
C ARG A 310 7.04 -0.01 -3.52
N THR A 311 7.97 0.88 -3.89
CA THR A 311 8.77 0.72 -5.11
C THR A 311 9.62 -0.54 -5.07
N ALA A 312 10.24 -0.84 -3.92
CA ALA A 312 11.03 -2.06 -3.73
C ALA A 312 10.17 -3.32 -3.86
N ASP A 313 8.98 -3.34 -3.24
CA ASP A 313 8.09 -4.50 -3.32
C ASP A 313 7.61 -4.76 -4.76
N VAL A 314 7.26 -3.69 -5.50
CA VAL A 314 6.87 -3.79 -6.91
C VAL A 314 8.01 -4.29 -7.79
N LEU A 315 9.24 -3.82 -7.56
CA LEU A 315 10.42 -4.29 -8.30
C LEU A 315 10.64 -5.79 -8.06
N HIS A 316 10.74 -6.21 -6.79
CA HIS A 316 11.05 -7.59 -6.44
C HIS A 316 10.00 -8.57 -6.99
N GLU A 317 8.73 -8.25 -6.80
CA GLU A 317 7.64 -9.12 -7.25
C GLU A 317 7.53 -9.18 -8.79
N SER A 318 7.77 -8.06 -9.48
CA SER A 318 7.79 -8.06 -10.95
C SER A 318 8.93 -8.91 -11.50
N VAL A 319 10.10 -8.86 -10.86
CA VAL A 319 11.24 -9.71 -11.23
C VAL A 319 10.91 -11.19 -10.96
N GLU A 320 10.42 -11.53 -9.78
CA GLU A 320 10.09 -12.92 -9.41
C GLU A 320 9.09 -13.57 -10.38
N TYR A 321 7.99 -12.88 -10.71
CA TYR A 321 7.02 -13.44 -11.67
C TYR A 321 7.60 -13.56 -13.08
N ALA A 322 8.43 -12.61 -13.52
CA ALA A 322 9.07 -12.69 -14.82
C ALA A 322 10.14 -13.77 -14.89
N MET A 323 10.73 -14.17 -13.76
CA MET A 323 11.74 -15.22 -13.70
C MET A 323 11.16 -16.63 -13.83
N LEU A 324 9.85 -16.82 -13.62
CA LEU A 324 9.18 -18.11 -13.74
C LEU A 324 9.46 -18.82 -15.07
N GLN A 325 9.61 -18.08 -16.17
CA GLN A 325 9.89 -18.63 -17.50
C GLN A 325 11.32 -19.18 -17.70
N PHE A 326 12.24 -18.86 -16.78
CA PHE A 326 13.62 -19.33 -16.78
C PHE A 326 13.83 -20.53 -15.85
N ILE A 327 12.86 -20.82 -14.97
CA ILE A 327 12.85 -22.01 -14.13
C ILE A 327 12.88 -23.26 -15.02
N ASP A 328 13.60 -24.29 -14.56
CA ASP A 328 13.80 -25.58 -15.23
C ASP A 328 14.57 -25.53 -16.57
N ARG A 329 15.09 -24.37 -16.99
CA ARG A 329 16.03 -24.30 -18.11
C ARG A 329 17.39 -24.86 -17.71
N PRO A 330 18.12 -25.52 -18.63
CA PRO A 330 19.45 -26.02 -18.34
C PRO A 330 20.38 -24.86 -18.00
N ILE A 331 21.08 -24.96 -16.88
CA ILE A 331 22.03 -23.94 -16.43
C ILE A 331 23.22 -23.92 -17.39
N ASN A 332 23.41 -22.78 -18.05
CA ASN A 332 24.57 -22.45 -18.88
C ASN A 332 24.84 -20.94 -18.82
N ASP A 333 25.98 -20.50 -19.33
CA ASP A 333 26.35 -19.08 -19.30
C ASP A 333 25.33 -18.19 -20.03
N ALA A 334 24.71 -18.71 -21.10
CA ALA A 334 23.67 -18.00 -21.83
C ALA A 334 22.43 -17.74 -20.98
N LEU A 335 22.01 -18.68 -20.12
CA LEU A 335 20.89 -18.50 -19.19
C LEU A 335 21.20 -17.40 -18.17
N ILE A 336 22.43 -17.39 -17.64
CA ILE A 336 22.88 -16.38 -16.68
C ILE A 336 22.85 -14.99 -17.32
N ASP A 337 23.37 -14.87 -18.54
CA ASP A 337 23.35 -13.62 -19.31
C ASP A 337 21.94 -13.18 -19.68
N ASP A 338 21.05 -14.10 -20.05
CA ASP A 338 19.66 -13.80 -20.37
C ASP A 338 18.90 -13.28 -19.13
N ILE A 339 19.03 -13.94 -17.98
CA ILE A 339 18.41 -13.50 -16.71
C ILE A 339 18.92 -12.11 -16.33
N LYS A 340 20.24 -11.94 -16.30
CA LYS A 340 20.89 -10.66 -15.99
C LYS A 340 20.47 -9.56 -16.96
N GLY A 341 20.40 -9.88 -18.26
CA GLY A 341 19.99 -8.97 -19.32
C GLY A 341 18.54 -8.52 -19.17
N SER A 342 17.62 -9.46 -18.90
CA SER A 342 16.20 -9.17 -18.67
C SER A 342 15.97 -8.27 -17.45
N VAL A 343 16.63 -8.55 -16.32
CA VAL A 343 16.48 -7.71 -15.10
C VAL A 343 17.07 -6.32 -15.32
N ASN A 344 18.26 -6.20 -15.92
CA ASN A 344 18.86 -4.90 -16.19
C ASN A 344 18.05 -4.08 -17.21
N ALA A 345 17.44 -4.72 -18.23
CA ALA A 345 16.55 -4.04 -19.17
C ALA A 345 15.31 -3.47 -18.47
N PHE A 346 14.74 -4.20 -17.51
CA PHE A 346 13.64 -3.71 -16.70
C PHE A 346 14.04 -2.53 -15.81
N ILE A 347 15.17 -2.63 -15.11
CA ILE A 347 15.70 -1.54 -14.27
C ILE A 347 15.91 -0.27 -15.12
N ARG A 348 16.51 -0.39 -16.31
CA ARG A 348 16.66 0.75 -17.25
C ARG A 348 15.31 1.36 -17.64
N THR A 349 14.29 0.54 -17.84
CA THR A 349 12.93 1.03 -18.12
C THR A 349 12.36 1.81 -16.94
N LEU A 350 12.60 1.35 -15.71
CA LEU A 350 12.17 2.04 -14.49
C LEU A 350 12.93 3.35 -14.26
N ILE A 351 14.24 3.39 -14.55
CA ILE A 351 15.03 4.62 -14.53
C ILE A 351 14.50 5.61 -15.57
N GLY A 352 14.21 5.15 -16.79
CA GLY A 352 13.63 5.99 -17.84
C GLY A 352 12.25 6.58 -17.49
N ARG A 353 11.49 5.92 -16.60
CA ARG A 353 10.22 6.42 -16.06
C ARG A 353 10.38 7.31 -14.83
N GLY A 354 11.59 7.43 -14.27
CA GLY A 354 11.86 8.12 -13.01
C GLY A 354 11.44 7.35 -11.75
N ALA A 355 11.11 6.05 -11.88
CA ALA A 355 10.73 5.19 -10.76
C ALA A 355 11.94 4.75 -9.91
N LEU A 356 13.13 4.72 -10.52
CA LEU A 356 14.41 4.46 -9.88
C LEU A 356 15.40 5.57 -10.27
N ILE A 357 16.30 5.92 -9.36
CA ILE A 357 17.45 6.79 -9.67
C ILE A 357 18.51 5.98 -10.40
N ASP A 358 18.87 4.83 -9.84
CA ASP A 358 19.84 3.91 -10.40
C ASP A 358 19.58 2.49 -9.90
N GLY A 359 20.15 1.51 -10.59
CA GLY A 359 20.16 0.11 -10.17
C GLY A 359 20.86 -0.81 -11.17
N SER A 360 21.26 -1.97 -10.68
CA SER A 360 21.90 -3.00 -11.49
C SER A 360 21.64 -4.39 -10.91
N CYS A 361 21.61 -5.38 -11.80
CA CYS A 361 21.62 -6.80 -11.48
C CYS A 361 22.99 -7.38 -11.87
N THR A 362 23.68 -7.98 -10.89
CA THR A 362 25.01 -8.57 -11.05
C THR A 362 25.01 -10.03 -10.65
N TYR A 363 25.81 -10.83 -11.36
CA TYR A 363 26.09 -12.21 -11.02
C TYR A 363 27.48 -12.29 -10.39
N ASP A 364 27.56 -12.74 -9.14
CA ASP A 364 28.81 -12.91 -8.42
C ASP A 364 29.20 -14.41 -8.40
N PRO A 365 30.30 -14.81 -9.04
CA PRO A 365 30.78 -16.19 -9.00
C PRO A 365 31.09 -16.68 -7.58
N ALA A 366 31.46 -15.78 -6.65
CA ALA A 366 31.75 -16.18 -5.27
C ALA A 366 30.52 -16.69 -4.51
N LYS A 367 29.33 -16.20 -4.88
CA LYS A 367 28.03 -16.65 -4.32
C LYS A 367 27.47 -17.88 -5.03
N ASN A 368 28.10 -18.32 -6.11
CA ASN A 368 27.66 -19.44 -6.94
C ASN A 368 28.78 -20.48 -7.09
N PRO A 369 29.22 -21.13 -5.98
CA PRO A 369 30.23 -22.18 -6.06
C PRO A 369 29.69 -23.40 -6.83
N PRO A 370 30.57 -24.26 -7.38
CA PRO A 370 30.16 -25.43 -8.14
C PRO A 370 29.20 -26.38 -7.42
N THR A 371 29.24 -26.41 -6.08
CA THR A 371 28.33 -27.21 -5.25
C THR A 371 26.88 -26.71 -5.32
N GLU A 372 26.67 -25.39 -5.31
CA GLU A 372 25.33 -24.79 -5.44
C GLU A 372 24.82 -24.90 -6.88
N LEU A 373 25.71 -24.71 -7.87
CA LEU A 373 25.36 -24.91 -9.28
C LEU A 373 24.99 -26.36 -9.57
N ALA A 374 25.69 -27.33 -8.96
CA ALA A 374 25.33 -28.74 -9.05
C ALA A 374 23.99 -29.06 -8.37
N ALA A 375 23.60 -28.29 -7.35
CA ALA A 375 22.29 -28.35 -6.72
C ALA A 375 21.19 -27.62 -7.53
N GLY A 376 21.56 -26.90 -8.59
CA GLY A 376 20.63 -26.16 -9.44
C GLY A 376 20.30 -24.74 -8.93
N HIS A 377 21.05 -24.21 -7.96
CA HIS A 377 20.80 -22.90 -7.37
C HIS A 377 21.60 -21.80 -8.08
N LEU A 378 20.94 -20.67 -8.36
CA LEU A 378 21.55 -19.46 -8.90
C LEU A 378 21.20 -18.26 -8.03
N THR A 379 22.21 -17.53 -7.60
CA THR A 379 22.07 -16.32 -6.77
C THR A 379 22.53 -15.10 -7.56
N PHE A 380 21.65 -14.09 -7.65
CA PHE A 380 21.92 -12.80 -8.27
C PHE A 380 21.77 -11.68 -7.25
N ASP A 381 22.62 -10.66 -7.36
CA ASP A 381 22.53 -9.46 -6.54
C ASP A 381 21.81 -8.35 -7.31
N ILE A 382 20.79 -7.76 -6.69
CA ILE A 382 20.06 -6.62 -7.25
C ILE A 382 20.27 -5.43 -6.32
N SER A 383 21.00 -4.44 -6.81
CA SER A 383 21.18 -3.13 -6.16
C SER A 383 20.27 -2.10 -6.84
N PHE A 384 19.53 -1.30 -6.10
CA PHE A 384 18.68 -0.26 -6.66
C PHE A 384 18.35 0.82 -5.62
N MET A 385 18.01 2.01 -6.09
CA MET A 385 17.59 3.13 -5.24
C MET A 385 16.37 3.85 -5.83
N PRO A 386 15.19 3.73 -5.21
CA PRO A 386 14.04 4.59 -5.49
C PRO A 386 14.30 6.05 -5.12
N PRO A 387 13.61 7.02 -5.76
CA PRO A 387 13.68 8.41 -5.34
C PRO A 387 13.10 8.59 -3.92
N THR A 388 13.88 9.20 -3.05
CA THR A 388 13.41 9.59 -1.72
C THR A 388 12.52 10.83 -1.81
N PRO A 389 11.49 10.93 -0.96
CA PRO A 389 10.64 12.11 -0.92
C PRO A 389 11.41 13.31 -0.36
N ALA A 390 11.18 14.50 -0.92
CA ALA A 390 11.70 15.75 -0.35
C ALA A 390 10.87 16.15 0.89
N GLU A 391 11.17 15.55 2.04
CA GLU A 391 10.44 15.77 3.29
C GLU A 391 10.72 17.16 3.91
N ARG A 392 11.93 17.70 3.72
CA ARG A 392 12.33 19.02 4.21
C ARG A 392 13.13 19.76 3.15
N ILE A 393 12.75 21.01 2.89
CA ILE A 393 13.48 21.95 2.03
C ILE A 393 13.88 23.13 2.90
N SER A 394 15.18 23.45 2.94
CA SER A 394 15.73 24.57 3.70
C SER A 394 16.41 25.54 2.74
N PHE A 395 16.18 26.84 2.93
CA PHE A 395 16.88 27.90 2.19
C PHE A 395 17.75 28.69 3.18
N GLU A 396 19.03 28.83 2.86
CA GLU A 396 19.92 29.75 3.58
C GLU A 396 19.91 31.09 2.85
N SER A 397 19.51 32.15 3.54
CA SER A 397 19.44 33.51 3.00
C SER A 397 20.54 34.36 3.63
N PHE A 398 21.30 35.06 2.79
CA PHE A 398 22.38 35.96 3.19
C PHE A 398 22.04 37.38 2.75
N ILE A 399 22.18 38.34 3.67
CA ILE A 399 22.17 39.77 3.32
C ILE A 399 23.62 40.15 3.00
N ASP A 400 23.99 40.09 1.72
CA ASP A 400 25.35 40.37 1.28
C ASP A 400 25.57 41.89 1.10
N ILE A 401 26.37 42.48 1.99
CA ILE A 401 26.75 43.89 1.93
C ILE A 401 27.68 44.21 0.75
N ASN A 402 28.36 43.21 0.15
CA ASN A 402 29.19 43.44 -1.02
C ASN A 402 28.35 43.78 -2.26
N LEU A 403 27.07 43.39 -2.28
CA LEU A 403 26.12 43.86 -3.30
C LEU A 403 25.87 45.37 -3.23
N LEU A 404 26.28 46.04 -2.15
CA LEU A 404 26.24 47.50 -2.08
C LEU A 404 27.39 48.15 -2.85
N SER A 405 28.47 47.43 -3.19
CA SER A 405 29.56 48.01 -3.99
C SER A 405 29.16 48.30 -5.43
N SER A 406 28.03 47.75 -5.92
CA SER A 406 27.45 48.12 -7.21
C SER A 406 26.62 49.41 -7.17
N LEU A 407 26.36 49.98 -5.99
CA LEU A 407 25.72 51.29 -5.88
C LEU A 407 26.77 52.39 -6.14
N GLY A 408 26.62 53.09 -7.27
CA GLY A 408 27.50 54.21 -7.68
C GLY A 408 28.52 53.89 -8.77
N GLY A 409 28.58 52.65 -9.26
CA GLY A 409 29.32 52.31 -10.48
C GLY A 409 28.57 52.80 -11.72
N GLN A 410 29.15 53.74 -12.46
CA GLN A 410 28.64 54.20 -13.75
C GLN A 410 28.60 53.06 -14.79
N GLN A 411 27.66 53.19 -15.73
CA GLN A 411 27.72 52.53 -17.05
C GLN A 411 29.07 52.71 -17.72
#